data_AF-A0A5C9BV92-F1
#
_entry.id   AF-A0A5C9BV92-F1
#
_cell.length_a   1.000
_cell.length_b   1.000
_cell.length_c   1.000
_cell.angle_alpha   90.00
_cell.angle_beta   90.00
_cell.angle_gamma   90.00
#
_symmetry.space_group_name_H-M   'P 1'
#
loop_
_entity.id
_entity.type
_entity.pdbx_description
1 polymer ?
#
loop_
_entity_poly.entity_id
_entity_poly.type
_entity_poly.pdbx_seq_one_letter_code
_entity_poly.pdbx_strand_id
1 'polypeptide(L)'
;MLDYDLHCHSTVSDGLLAPADLVARAAGRGVKHLALTDHDDVAGLAEAAAAARLHGLELINGVEISVSWRNHTVHIVGLRIDPACALLAEGLRTIRNSRGARAQKMAESLAKCGIGGALEGAYRYAANRDIIGRTHFARFLVEAGYAKDVRSVFDKYLVKGKPGYVPHQWAALQDAVGWIRGCGLSGWMAKN
;
A
#
# COMPACT_ATOMS: atom_id res chain seq x y z
N MET A 1 25.52 5.14 6.86
CA MET A 1 24.29 4.96 6.07
C MET A 1 23.73 3.61 6.45
N LEU A 2 22.41 3.45 6.59
CA LEU A 2 21.83 2.15 6.95
C LEU A 2 21.86 1.26 5.70
N ASP A 3 22.44 0.07 5.84
CA ASP A 3 22.55 -0.92 4.75
C ASP A 3 21.20 -1.58 4.40
N TYR A 4 20.15 -1.29 5.18
CA TYR A 4 18.83 -1.92 5.12
C TYR A 4 17.72 -0.89 4.96
N ASP A 5 16.78 -1.16 4.06
CA ASP A 5 15.45 -0.55 4.02
C ASP A 5 14.41 -1.67 3.89
N LEU A 6 13.66 -1.91 4.97
CA LEU A 6 12.76 -3.06 5.08
C LEU A 6 11.28 -2.69 4.91
N HIS A 7 10.98 -1.47 4.45
CA HIS A 7 9.61 -1.02 4.24
C HIS A 7 9.55 0.12 3.21
N CYS A 8 9.26 -0.24 1.95
CA CYS A 8 9.04 0.72 0.88
C CYS A 8 7.92 0.24 -0.07
N HIS A 9 7.26 1.19 -0.74
CA HIS A 9 6.15 0.92 -1.65
C HIS A 9 6.49 1.38 -3.07
N SER A 10 5.97 0.65 -4.05
CA SER A 10 6.06 0.98 -5.46
C SER A 10 4.72 1.49 -5.99
N THR A 11 4.66 1.83 -7.27
CA THR A 11 3.41 2.16 -7.95
C THR A 11 2.42 1.00 -8.04
N VAL A 12 2.81 -0.23 -7.69
CA VAL A 12 1.87 -1.35 -7.56
C VAL A 12 0.84 -1.06 -6.47
N SER A 13 1.25 -0.35 -5.41
CA SER A 13 0.33 0.15 -4.41
C SER A 13 0.19 1.67 -4.39
N ASP A 14 0.79 2.35 -3.42
CA ASP A 14 0.69 3.80 -3.26
C ASP A 14 2.04 4.51 -3.24
N GLY A 15 3.10 3.84 -3.70
CA GLY A 15 4.40 4.44 -3.96
C GLY A 15 4.37 5.43 -5.13
N LEU A 16 5.54 6.00 -5.41
CA LEU A 16 5.76 7.00 -6.49
C LEU A 16 6.63 6.47 -7.62
N LEU A 17 7.34 5.37 -7.42
CA LEU A 17 8.28 4.79 -8.38
C LEU A 17 7.85 3.39 -8.74
N ALA A 18 8.06 3.00 -10.00
CA ALA A 18 7.92 1.61 -10.41
C ALA A 18 8.87 0.72 -9.59
N PRO A 19 8.56 -0.58 -9.41
CA PRO A 19 9.41 -1.49 -8.66
C PRO A 19 10.88 -1.45 -9.09
N ALA A 20 11.18 -1.41 -10.39
CA ALA A 20 12.55 -1.31 -10.88
C ALA A 20 13.23 0.02 -10.53
N ASP A 21 12.54 1.14 -10.72
CA ASP A 21 13.07 2.48 -10.43
C ASP A 21 13.32 2.69 -8.93
N LEU A 22 12.46 2.13 -8.09
CA LEU A 22 12.60 2.15 -6.63
C LEU A 22 13.88 1.42 -6.20
N VAL A 23 14.13 0.23 -6.77
CA VAL A 23 15.35 -0.54 -6.51
C VAL A 23 16.59 0.20 -6.97
N ALA A 24 16.59 0.75 -8.19
CA ALA A 24 17.70 1.53 -8.73
C ALA A 24 18.02 2.74 -7.84
N ARG A 25 16.98 3.44 -7.36
CA ARG A 25 17.13 4.56 -6.42
C ARG A 25 17.73 4.13 -5.08
N ALA A 26 17.28 3.00 -4.52
CA ALA A 26 17.80 2.48 -3.26
C ALA A 26 19.28 2.11 -3.38
N ALA A 27 19.66 1.41 -4.46
CA ALA A 27 21.04 1.04 -4.76
C ALA A 27 21.93 2.29 -4.95
N GLY A 28 21.45 3.31 -5.67
CA GLY A 28 22.15 4.59 -5.81
C GLY A 28 22.33 5.37 -4.50
N ARG A 29 21.62 4.97 -3.44
CA ARG A 29 21.76 5.46 -2.06
C ARG A 29 22.49 4.46 -1.17
N GLY A 30 23.20 3.47 -1.71
CA GLY A 30 24.01 2.54 -0.92
C GLY A 30 23.22 1.56 -0.05
N VAL A 31 21.90 1.40 -0.29
CA VAL A 31 21.12 0.32 0.34
C VAL A 31 21.60 -1.01 -0.23
N LYS A 32 21.83 -2.01 0.64
CA LYS A 32 22.27 -3.36 0.25
C LYS A 32 21.17 -4.40 0.37
N HIS A 33 20.24 -4.21 1.30
CA HIS A 33 19.09 -5.08 1.51
C HIS A 33 17.81 -4.25 1.46
N LEU A 34 16.92 -4.56 0.52
CA LEU A 34 15.66 -3.84 0.32
C LEU A 34 14.50 -4.81 0.46
N ALA A 35 13.46 -4.46 1.23
CA ALA A 35 12.18 -5.15 1.17
C ALA A 35 11.14 -4.29 0.46
N LEU A 36 10.59 -4.79 -0.64
CA LEU A 36 9.40 -4.20 -1.26
C LEU A 36 8.17 -4.76 -0.53
N THR A 37 7.36 -3.87 0.05
CA THR A 37 6.24 -4.23 0.94
C THR A 37 4.99 -3.48 0.50
N ASP A 38 4.60 -3.63 -0.77
CA ASP A 38 3.40 -2.99 -1.31
C ASP A 38 2.13 -3.38 -0.51
N HIS A 39 1.16 -2.46 -0.45
CA HIS A 39 -0.08 -2.68 0.27
C HIS A 39 -0.95 -3.75 -0.40
N ASP A 40 -1.23 -4.81 0.34
CA ASP A 40 -2.17 -5.88 -0.02
C ASP A 40 -1.93 -6.51 -1.42
N ASP A 41 -0.72 -6.41 -1.96
CA ASP A 41 -0.35 -6.93 -3.28
C ASP A 41 1.15 -7.30 -3.33
N VAL A 42 1.48 -8.26 -4.17
CA VAL A 42 2.83 -8.80 -4.38
C VAL A 42 3.27 -8.71 -5.85
N ALA A 43 2.44 -8.14 -6.72
CA ALA A 43 2.69 -8.09 -8.16
C ALA A 43 4.02 -7.41 -8.56
N GLY A 44 4.54 -6.50 -7.71
CA GLY A 44 5.81 -5.80 -7.96
C GLY A 44 7.07 -6.60 -7.67
N LEU A 45 6.97 -7.72 -6.96
CA LEU A 45 8.15 -8.44 -6.45
C LEU A 45 9.01 -9.03 -7.56
N ALA A 46 8.41 -9.56 -8.63
CA ALA A 46 9.16 -10.16 -9.74
C ALA A 46 10.01 -9.11 -10.49
N GLU A 47 9.43 -7.94 -10.74
CA GLU A 47 10.12 -6.81 -11.37
C GLU A 47 11.23 -6.25 -10.47
N ALA A 48 10.92 -6.02 -9.18
CA ALA A 48 11.91 -5.59 -8.21
C ALA A 48 13.09 -6.57 -8.10
N ALA A 49 12.82 -7.88 -8.13
CA ALA A 49 13.85 -8.91 -8.03
C ALA A 49 14.78 -8.89 -9.25
N ALA A 50 14.22 -8.64 -10.44
CA ALA A 50 15.01 -8.48 -11.65
C ALA A 50 15.94 -7.26 -11.56
N ALA A 51 15.42 -6.10 -11.13
CA ALA A 51 16.22 -4.90 -10.94
C ALA A 51 17.29 -5.06 -9.85
N ALA A 52 16.97 -5.75 -8.75
CA ALA A 52 17.89 -5.94 -7.63
C ALA A 52 19.12 -6.74 -8.05
N ARG A 53 18.95 -7.77 -8.89
CA ARG A 53 20.06 -8.52 -9.50
C ARG A 53 20.98 -7.64 -10.35
N LEU A 54 20.43 -6.69 -11.11
CA LEU A 54 21.21 -5.78 -11.95
C LEU A 54 22.05 -4.80 -11.12
N HIS A 55 21.55 -4.42 -9.93
CA HIS A 55 22.19 -3.45 -9.06
C HIS A 55 23.02 -4.08 -7.93
N GLY A 56 23.13 -5.41 -7.86
CA GLY A 56 23.87 -6.10 -6.78
C GLY A 56 23.24 -5.92 -5.40
N LEU A 57 21.92 -5.70 -5.36
CA LEU A 57 21.13 -5.49 -4.16
C LEU A 57 20.41 -6.79 -3.77
N GLU A 58 20.33 -7.13 -2.49
CA GLU A 58 19.51 -8.24 -1.99
C GLU A 58 18.07 -7.79 -1.80
N LEU A 59 17.15 -8.31 -2.62
CA LEU A 59 15.72 -8.08 -2.41
C LEU A 59 15.14 -9.11 -1.43
N ILE A 60 14.41 -8.61 -0.44
CA ILE A 60 13.56 -9.38 0.47
C ILE A 60 12.13 -9.27 -0.01
N ASN A 61 11.51 -10.40 -0.38
CA ASN A 61 10.10 -10.44 -0.73
C ASN A 61 9.25 -10.02 0.48
N GLY A 62 8.46 -8.96 0.32
CA GLY A 62 7.63 -8.44 1.38
C GLY A 62 6.22 -8.08 0.93
N VAL A 63 5.36 -7.81 1.89
CA VAL A 63 4.00 -7.30 1.69
C VAL A 63 3.56 -6.54 2.95
N GLU A 64 2.80 -5.47 2.79
CA GLU A 64 2.15 -4.79 3.91
C GLU A 64 0.64 -5.07 3.89
N ILE A 65 0.16 -5.83 4.87
CA ILE A 65 -1.24 -6.30 4.93
C ILE A 65 -2.07 -5.36 5.80
N SER A 66 -3.16 -4.84 5.23
CA SER A 66 -4.14 -4.02 5.95
C SER A 66 -4.94 -4.88 6.93
N VAL A 67 -4.95 -4.49 8.21
CA VAL A 67 -5.65 -5.22 9.28
C VAL A 67 -6.57 -4.31 10.06
N SER A 68 -7.77 -4.80 10.34
CA SER A 68 -8.67 -4.19 11.32
C SER A 68 -8.46 -4.86 12.68
N TRP A 69 -8.00 -4.09 13.65
CA TRP A 69 -7.81 -4.57 15.02
C TRP A 69 -8.49 -3.61 16.00
N ARG A 70 -9.54 -4.11 16.67
CA ARG A 70 -10.45 -3.30 17.49
C ARG A 70 -11.02 -2.13 16.66
N ASN A 71 -10.86 -0.90 17.13
CA ASN A 71 -11.32 0.32 16.45
C ASN A 71 -10.22 1.00 15.60
N HIS A 72 -9.12 0.28 15.32
CA HIS A 72 -7.97 0.80 14.61
C HIS A 72 -7.71 0.01 13.33
N THR A 73 -7.19 0.71 12.32
CA THR A 73 -6.47 0.08 11.23
C THR A 73 -5.00 0.01 11.63
N VAL A 74 -4.43 -1.19 11.59
CA VAL A 74 -3.00 -1.43 11.75
C VAL A 74 -2.50 -2.12 10.49
N HIS A 75 -1.19 -2.05 10.24
CA HIS A 75 -0.59 -2.77 9.13
C HIS A 75 0.41 -3.80 9.62
N ILE A 76 0.36 -4.98 9.02
CA ILE A 76 1.27 -6.09 9.33
C ILE A 76 2.19 -6.29 8.13
N VAL A 77 3.47 -6.03 8.33
CA VAL A 77 4.49 -6.29 7.31
C VAL A 77 4.91 -7.76 7.42
N GLY A 78 4.74 -8.50 6.33
CA GLY A 78 5.34 -9.81 6.12
C GLY A 78 6.66 -9.66 5.38
N LEU A 79 7.73 -10.28 5.88
CA LEU A 79 9.04 -10.31 5.23
C LEU A 79 9.42 -11.75 4.88
N ARG A 80 10.22 -11.87 3.83
CA ARG A 80 10.67 -13.16 3.25
C ARG A 80 9.51 -14.05 2.84
N ILE A 81 8.39 -13.49 2.39
CA ILE A 81 7.24 -14.29 1.96
C ILE A 81 7.53 -15.07 0.67
N ASP A 82 6.84 -16.19 0.47
CA ASP A 82 6.69 -16.81 -0.84
C ASP A 82 5.51 -16.15 -1.59
N PRO A 83 5.75 -15.35 -2.64
CA PRO A 83 4.68 -14.71 -3.41
C PRO A 83 3.83 -15.69 -4.23
N ALA A 84 4.30 -16.92 -4.46
CA ALA A 84 3.54 -17.97 -5.13
C ALA A 84 2.59 -18.73 -4.19
N CYS A 85 2.64 -18.46 -2.89
CA CYS A 85 1.80 -19.13 -1.92
C CYS A 85 0.32 -18.78 -2.12
N ALA A 86 -0.47 -19.78 -2.49
CA ALA A 86 -1.90 -19.61 -2.79
C ALA A 86 -2.72 -19.06 -1.62
N LEU A 87 -2.37 -19.44 -0.38
CA LEU A 87 -3.06 -18.97 0.83
C LEU A 87 -2.92 -17.45 0.99
N LEU A 88 -1.70 -16.93 0.85
CA LEU A 88 -1.46 -15.49 0.91
C LEU A 88 -2.09 -14.79 -0.28
N ALA A 89 -1.90 -15.28 -1.49
CA ALA A 89 -2.45 -14.68 -2.70
C ALA A 89 -3.98 -14.52 -2.62
N GLU A 90 -4.69 -15.55 -2.13
CA GLU A 90 -6.13 -15.50 -1.94
C GLU A 90 -6.52 -14.52 -0.82
N GLY A 91 -5.83 -14.55 0.32
CA GLY A 91 -6.05 -13.60 1.41
C GLY A 91 -5.93 -12.14 0.97
N LEU A 92 -4.84 -11.80 0.28
CA LEU A 92 -4.61 -10.48 -0.29
C LEU A 92 -5.72 -10.08 -1.29
N ARG A 93 -6.14 -11.00 -2.15
CA ARG A 93 -7.23 -10.77 -3.11
C ARG A 93 -8.54 -10.40 -2.42
N THR A 94 -8.90 -11.08 -1.32
CA THR A 94 -10.13 -10.75 -0.57
C THR A 94 -10.09 -9.32 -0.03
N ILE A 95 -8.93 -8.86 0.43
CA ILE A 95 -8.76 -7.47 0.91
C ILE A 95 -8.95 -6.49 -0.26
N ARG A 96 -8.29 -6.73 -1.40
CA ARG A 96 -8.37 -5.83 -2.57
C ARG A 96 -9.79 -5.64 -3.10
N ASN A 97 -10.58 -6.72 -3.19
CA ASN A 97 -11.95 -6.69 -3.70
C ASN A 97 -12.86 -5.68 -2.96
N SER A 98 -12.55 -5.39 -1.70
CA SER A 98 -13.33 -4.47 -0.87
C SER A 98 -13.01 -2.98 -1.11
N ARG A 99 -11.90 -2.67 -1.78
CA ARG A 99 -11.38 -1.29 -1.97
C ARG A 99 -12.24 -0.45 -2.91
N GLY A 100 -12.74 -1.04 -4.00
CA GLY A 100 -13.56 -0.33 -5.00
C GLY A 100 -14.85 0.25 -4.41
N ALA A 101 -15.63 -0.59 -3.72
CA ALA A 101 -16.87 -0.16 -3.06
C ALA A 101 -16.62 0.92 -1.99
N ARG A 102 -15.48 0.83 -1.28
CA ARG A 102 -15.07 1.86 -0.32
C ARG A 102 -14.71 3.17 -1.01
N ALA A 103 -13.96 3.13 -2.10
CA ALA A 103 -13.55 4.31 -2.86
C ALA A 103 -14.77 5.09 -3.40
N GLN A 104 -15.79 4.38 -3.90
CA GLN A 104 -17.06 4.99 -4.32
C GLN A 104 -17.70 5.80 -3.17
N LYS A 105 -17.84 5.20 -1.98
CA LYS A 105 -18.39 5.88 -0.79
C LYS A 105 -17.53 7.08 -0.35
N MET A 106 -16.20 6.98 -0.48
CA MET A 106 -15.31 8.09 -0.16
C MET A 106 -15.55 9.28 -1.10
N ALA A 107 -15.67 9.01 -2.41
CA ALA A 107 -15.97 10.04 -3.40
C ALA A 107 -17.34 10.68 -3.17
N GLU A 108 -18.37 9.89 -2.85
CA GLU A 108 -19.69 10.40 -2.47
C GLU A 108 -19.63 11.30 -1.22
N SER A 109 -18.83 10.93 -0.22
CA SER A 109 -18.65 11.76 0.97
C SER A 109 -17.94 13.08 0.67
N LEU A 110 -16.97 13.09 -0.25
CA LEU A 110 -16.28 14.31 -0.71
C LEU A 110 -17.21 15.19 -1.55
N ALA A 111 -18.04 14.60 -2.41
CA ALA A 111 -19.01 15.32 -3.23
C ALA A 111 -19.99 16.14 -2.37
N LYS A 112 -20.41 15.61 -1.22
CA LYS A 112 -21.29 16.32 -0.26
C LYS A 112 -20.67 17.60 0.30
N CYS A 113 -19.35 17.78 0.25
CA CYS A 113 -18.69 19.02 0.66
C CYS A 113 -18.12 19.81 -0.54
N GLY A 114 -18.69 19.62 -1.74
CA GLY A 114 -18.36 20.39 -2.94
C GLY A 114 -17.15 19.88 -3.72
N ILE A 115 -16.63 18.69 -3.41
CA ILE A 115 -15.48 18.09 -4.09
C ILE A 115 -15.98 17.01 -5.05
N GLY A 116 -16.29 17.42 -6.29
CA GLY A 116 -16.72 16.52 -7.36
C GLY A 116 -15.55 15.78 -8.02
N GLY A 117 -15.85 14.69 -8.74
CA GLY A 117 -14.87 13.98 -9.57
C GLY A 117 -13.76 13.23 -8.81
N ALA A 118 -13.87 13.11 -7.49
CA ALA A 118 -12.79 12.58 -6.66
C ALA A 118 -12.40 11.13 -6.97
N LEU A 119 -13.35 10.28 -7.37
CA LEU A 119 -13.05 8.90 -7.73
C LEU A 119 -12.20 8.81 -9.01
N GLU A 120 -12.65 9.46 -10.08
CA GLU A 120 -11.92 9.49 -11.35
C GLU A 120 -10.56 10.17 -11.19
N GLY A 121 -10.51 11.25 -10.40
CA GLY A 121 -9.27 11.90 -10.03
C GLY A 121 -8.29 10.97 -9.32
N ALA A 122 -8.76 10.21 -8.35
CA ALA A 122 -7.94 9.25 -7.62
C ALA A 122 -7.45 8.10 -8.51
N TYR A 123 -8.29 7.60 -9.43
CA TYR A 123 -7.90 6.53 -10.36
C TYR A 123 -6.75 6.92 -11.30
N ARG A 124 -6.56 8.20 -11.62
CA ARG A 124 -5.39 8.65 -12.39
C ARG A 124 -4.05 8.37 -11.69
N TYR A 125 -4.08 8.23 -10.37
CA TYR A 125 -2.87 7.97 -9.56
C TYR A 125 -2.70 6.50 -9.17
N ALA A 126 -3.69 5.65 -9.43
CA ALA A 126 -3.65 4.23 -9.08
C ALA A 126 -3.32 3.41 -10.34
N ALA A 127 -2.09 2.90 -10.43
CA ALA A 127 -1.69 2.06 -11.56
C ALA A 127 -2.54 0.78 -11.66
N ASN A 128 -2.91 0.23 -10.49
CA ASN A 128 -3.90 -0.83 -10.36
C ASN A 128 -5.17 -0.26 -9.69
N ARG A 129 -6.31 -0.29 -10.41
CA ARG A 129 -7.60 0.19 -9.90
C ARG A 129 -8.07 -0.60 -8.67
N ASP A 130 -7.64 -1.84 -8.50
CA ASP A 130 -8.00 -2.69 -7.35
C ASP A 130 -7.24 -2.33 -6.07
N ILE A 131 -6.15 -1.55 -6.16
CA ILE A 131 -5.38 -1.03 -5.01
C ILE A 131 -5.72 0.45 -4.69
N ILE A 132 -6.84 0.94 -5.21
CA ILE A 132 -7.32 2.28 -4.87
C ILE A 132 -7.39 2.49 -3.34
N GLY A 133 -7.03 3.69 -2.89
CA GLY A 133 -6.74 3.97 -1.49
C GLY A 133 -6.71 5.46 -1.19
N ARG A 134 -6.61 5.83 0.08
CA ARG A 134 -6.67 7.24 0.51
C ARG A 134 -5.55 8.09 -0.07
N THR A 135 -4.35 7.54 -0.23
CA THR A 135 -3.20 8.23 -0.82
C THR A 135 -3.50 8.72 -2.24
N HIS A 136 -4.21 7.91 -3.04
CA HIS A 136 -4.64 8.29 -4.39
C HIS A 136 -5.63 9.47 -4.39
N PHE A 137 -6.62 9.43 -3.49
CA PHE A 137 -7.53 10.56 -3.28
C PHE A 137 -6.78 11.81 -2.81
N ALA A 138 -5.79 11.66 -1.92
CA ALA A 138 -5.00 12.77 -1.43
C ALA A 138 -4.18 13.44 -2.54
N ARG A 139 -3.59 12.66 -3.46
CA ARG A 139 -2.90 13.20 -4.64
C ARG A 139 -3.84 14.02 -5.51
N PHE A 140 -5.03 13.50 -5.80
CA PHE A 140 -6.05 14.27 -6.52
C PHE A 140 -6.45 15.56 -5.79
N LEU A 141 -6.67 15.50 -4.48
CA LEU A 141 -7.07 16.69 -3.71
C LEU A 141 -6.00 17.79 -3.71
N VAL A 142 -4.73 17.41 -3.77
CA VAL A 142 -3.62 18.36 -3.94
C VAL A 142 -3.60 18.92 -5.37
N GLU A 143 -3.67 18.06 -6.39
CA GLU A 143 -3.73 18.47 -7.81
C GLU A 143 -4.86 19.45 -8.08
N ALA A 144 -6.04 19.19 -7.51
CA ALA A 144 -7.23 20.02 -7.66
C ALA A 144 -7.23 21.28 -6.76
N GLY A 145 -6.17 21.53 -5.98
CA GLY A 145 -6.00 22.74 -5.20
C GLY A 145 -6.73 22.79 -3.84
N TYR A 146 -7.30 21.68 -3.37
CA TYR A 146 -7.98 21.62 -2.06
C TYR A 146 -7.01 21.56 -0.86
N ALA A 147 -5.76 21.19 -1.10
CA ALA A 147 -4.70 21.17 -0.09
C ALA A 147 -3.33 21.44 -0.72
N LYS A 148 -2.39 21.98 0.07
CA LYS A 148 -1.03 22.30 -0.41
C LYS A 148 -0.13 21.08 -0.63
N ASP A 149 -0.37 20.00 0.13
CA ASP A 149 0.41 18.78 0.11
C ASP A 149 -0.43 17.62 0.67
N VAL A 150 0.04 16.38 0.46
CA VAL A 150 -0.66 15.16 0.88
C VAL A 150 -0.87 15.12 2.39
N ARG A 151 0.07 15.64 3.18
CA ARG A 151 -0.07 15.72 4.64
C ARG A 151 -1.27 16.59 5.03
N SER A 152 -1.38 17.77 4.43
CA SER A 152 -2.45 18.74 4.67
C SER A 152 -3.82 18.22 4.25
N VAL A 153 -3.88 17.24 3.33
CA VAL A 153 -5.13 16.53 3.02
C VAL A 153 -5.61 15.77 4.26
N PHE A 154 -4.73 14.98 4.90
CA PHE A 154 -5.11 14.14 6.03
C PHE A 154 -5.45 14.93 7.30
N ASP A 155 -5.08 16.21 7.40
CA ASP A 155 -5.56 17.11 8.46
C ASP A 155 -7.04 17.51 8.28
N LYS A 156 -7.53 17.51 7.03
CA LYS A 156 -8.83 18.08 6.65
C LYS A 156 -9.83 17.07 6.11
N TYR A 157 -9.37 15.98 5.51
CA TYR A 157 -10.14 15.02 4.73
C TYR A 157 -9.61 13.59 4.97
N LEU A 158 -10.38 12.58 4.55
CA LEU A 158 -9.98 11.17 4.47
C LEU A 158 -9.59 10.50 5.81
N VAL A 159 -9.75 11.19 6.94
CA VAL A 159 -9.52 10.70 8.31
C VAL A 159 -10.81 10.71 9.14
N LYS A 160 -10.83 9.94 10.23
CA LYS A 160 -12.03 9.76 11.06
C LYS A 160 -12.63 11.11 11.47
N GLY A 161 -13.93 11.29 11.19
CA GLY A 161 -14.67 12.51 11.48
C GLY A 161 -14.54 13.63 10.44
N LYS A 162 -13.82 13.40 9.32
CA LYS A 162 -13.65 14.35 8.22
C LYS A 162 -14.28 13.84 6.92
N PRO A 163 -14.59 14.73 5.95
CA PRO A 163 -15.16 14.32 4.67
C PRO A 163 -14.25 13.36 3.91
N GLY A 164 -14.85 12.41 3.20
CA GLY A 164 -14.14 11.36 2.46
C GLY A 164 -13.59 10.23 3.32
N TYR A 165 -13.80 10.24 4.64
CA TYR A 165 -13.52 9.09 5.48
C TYR A 165 -14.69 8.11 5.46
N VAL A 166 -14.38 6.86 5.11
CA VAL A 166 -15.31 5.74 5.17
C VAL A 166 -14.65 4.65 6.03
N PRO A 167 -15.29 4.23 7.14
CA PRO A 167 -14.79 3.11 7.93
C PRO A 167 -14.78 1.86 7.07
N HIS A 168 -13.79 1.00 7.29
CA HIS A 168 -13.63 -0.22 6.52
C HIS A 168 -13.07 -1.32 7.39
N GLN A 169 -13.60 -2.52 7.18
CA GLN A 169 -13.10 -3.72 7.81
C GLN A 169 -12.15 -4.41 6.85
N TRP A 170 -10.87 -4.45 7.23
CA TRP A 170 -9.83 -5.19 6.53
C TRP A 170 -9.74 -6.62 7.08
N ALA A 171 -8.63 -7.31 6.81
CA ALA A 171 -8.40 -8.65 7.36
C ALA A 171 -8.36 -8.64 8.90
N ALA A 172 -8.72 -9.76 9.52
CA ALA A 172 -8.45 -9.97 10.93
C ALA A 172 -6.94 -10.17 11.16
N LEU A 173 -6.46 -9.76 12.33
CA LEU A 173 -5.05 -9.90 12.69
C LEU A 173 -4.58 -11.36 12.62
N GLN A 174 -5.42 -12.31 13.07
CA GLN A 174 -5.07 -13.73 13.03
C GLN A 174 -4.93 -14.23 11.59
N ASP A 175 -5.78 -13.76 10.67
CA ASP A 175 -5.73 -14.16 9.27
C ASP A 175 -4.45 -13.65 8.61
N ALA A 176 -4.13 -12.35 8.76
CA ALA A 176 -2.92 -11.77 8.19
C ALA A 176 -1.64 -12.47 8.68
N VAL A 177 -1.53 -12.70 9.99
CA VAL A 177 -0.39 -13.45 10.57
C VAL A 177 -0.40 -14.91 10.12
N GLY A 178 -1.58 -15.52 10.00
CA GLY A 178 -1.77 -16.88 9.51
C GLY A 178 -1.31 -17.05 8.07
N TRP A 179 -1.65 -16.12 7.18
CA TRP A 179 -1.20 -16.12 5.79
C TRP A 179 0.31 -16.00 5.69
N ILE A 180 0.92 -15.04 6.40
CA ILE A 180 2.38 -14.85 6.40
C ILE A 180 3.09 -16.11 6.91
N ARG A 181 2.64 -16.69 8.02
CA ARG A 181 3.26 -17.89 8.61
C ARG A 181 3.02 -19.15 7.78
N GLY A 182 1.83 -19.30 7.21
CA GLY A 182 1.44 -20.45 6.39
C GLY A 182 2.19 -20.54 5.06
N CYS A 183 2.74 -19.41 4.60
CA CYS A 183 3.56 -19.33 3.39
C CYS A 183 5.07 -19.45 3.67
N GLY A 184 5.43 -19.87 4.89
CA GLY A 184 6.74 -20.40 5.25
C GLY A 184 7.90 -19.44 4.98
N LEU A 185 8.13 -18.48 5.88
CA LEU A 185 9.45 -17.95 6.26
C LEU A 185 9.30 -16.88 7.38
N SER A 186 10.31 -16.79 8.24
CA SER A 186 10.23 -16.23 9.59
C SER A 186 10.43 -14.70 9.63
N GLY A 187 9.38 -13.96 9.99
CA GLY A 187 9.48 -12.57 10.45
C GLY A 187 8.30 -11.68 10.02
N TRP A 188 7.58 -11.11 10.98
CA TRP A 188 6.60 -10.05 10.73
C TRP A 188 6.78 -8.92 11.74
N MET A 189 6.48 -7.68 11.31
CA MET A 189 6.50 -6.50 12.17
C MET A 189 5.16 -5.78 12.05
N ALA A 190 4.60 -5.35 13.19
CA ALA A 190 3.41 -4.51 13.21
C ALA A 190 3.81 -3.02 13.20
N LYS A 191 3.11 -2.21 12.39
CA LYS A 191 3.31 -0.76 12.33
C LYS A 191 2.00 -0.03 12.66
N ASN A 192 2.12 1.06 13.43
CA ASN A 192 1.03 1.95 13.82
C ASN A 192 0.91 3.14 12.87
#